data_AF-D5GSP7-F1
#
_entry.id   AF-D5GSP7-F1
#
_cell.length_a   1.000
_cell.length_b   1.000
_cell.length_c   1.000
_cell.angle_alpha   90.00
_cell.angle_beta   90.00
_cell.angle_gamma   90.00
#
_symmetry.space_group_name_H-M   'P 1'
#
loop_
_entity.id
_entity.type
_entity.pdbx_description
1 polymer ?
#
loop_
_entity_poly.entity_id
_entity_poly.type
_entity_poly.pdbx_seq_one_letter_code
_entity_poly.pdbx_strand_id
1 'polypeptide(L)'
;VGKQKLNRLIRFLAILLAMFQSYLMMNKYNIELFKDKIYISFFLATGTAISIWLSDLITAKGIGNGTSILIMVGMSSGVINTFQKIFEFWHTDKIKFFSLFLLLLFILISTVIIYLATFKIPIIYPNKQSQVENYIPLKINVSGVLPIILTSTLQAFFMFFINNIPFFNKLSYKDKIIDFISISTSLGIIFFVCLIIFFSFLTSFLIVNIHDIS
;
A
#
# COMPACT_ATOMS: atom_id res chain seq x y z
N VAL A 1 3.80 3.30 -27.49
CA VAL A 1 3.26 1.93 -27.73
C VAL A 1 3.61 0.93 -26.62
N GLY A 2 4.87 0.84 -26.16
CA GLY A 2 5.27 -0.13 -25.11
C GLY A 2 4.53 0.00 -23.77
N LYS A 3 4.49 1.21 -23.18
CA LYS A 3 3.82 1.46 -21.88
C LYS A 3 2.31 1.14 -21.91
N GLN A 4 1.62 1.41 -23.02
CA GLN A 4 0.19 1.11 -23.18
C GLN A 4 -0.09 -0.40 -23.32
N LYS A 5 0.76 -1.12 -24.07
CA LYS A 5 0.67 -2.59 -24.17
C LYS A 5 0.89 -3.26 -22.81
N LEU A 6 1.91 -2.80 -22.07
CA LEU A 6 2.19 -3.29 -20.72
C LEU A 6 1.01 -3.03 -19.79
N ASN A 7 0.44 -1.82 -19.79
CA ASN A 7 -0.72 -1.48 -18.97
C ASN A 7 -1.95 -2.36 -19.30
N ARG A 8 -2.21 -2.63 -20.59
CA ARG A 8 -3.29 -3.55 -20.99
C ARG A 8 -3.09 -4.96 -20.46
N LEU A 9 -1.85 -5.46 -20.49
CA LEU A 9 -1.50 -6.78 -19.97
C LEU A 9 -1.69 -6.84 -18.45
N ILE A 10 -1.21 -5.84 -17.72
CA ILE A 10 -1.36 -5.75 -16.26
C ILE A 10 -2.85 -5.78 -15.86
N ARG A 11 -3.72 -5.07 -16.58
CA ARG A 11 -5.17 -5.07 -16.33
C ARG A 11 -5.79 -6.44 -16.54
N PHE A 12 -5.43 -7.10 -17.64
CA PHE A 12 -5.92 -8.43 -17.92
C PHE A 12 -5.48 -9.43 -16.85
N LEU A 13 -4.20 -9.38 -16.44
CA LEU A 13 -3.69 -10.18 -15.33
C LEU A 13 -4.41 -9.88 -14.02
N ALA A 14 -4.69 -8.61 -13.71
CA ALA A 14 -5.37 -8.23 -12.48
C ALA A 14 -6.79 -8.82 -12.39
N ILE A 15 -7.54 -8.79 -13.49
CA ILE A 15 -8.89 -9.37 -13.55
C ILE A 15 -8.83 -10.90 -13.42
N LEU A 16 -7.86 -11.54 -14.10
CA LEU A 16 -7.65 -12.99 -14.00
C LEU A 16 -7.27 -13.41 -12.57
N LEU A 17 -6.37 -12.65 -11.94
CA LEU A 17 -5.99 -12.84 -10.54
C LEU A 17 -7.19 -12.65 -9.61
N ALA A 18 -8.04 -11.66 -9.84
CA ALA A 18 -9.25 -11.45 -9.04
C ALA A 18 -10.24 -12.63 -9.16
N MET A 19 -10.46 -13.16 -10.37
CA MET A 19 -11.28 -14.37 -10.56
C MET A 19 -10.71 -15.57 -9.81
N PHE A 20 -9.40 -15.77 -9.91
CA PHE A 20 -8.72 -16.88 -9.24
C PHE A 20 -8.76 -16.74 -7.71
N GLN A 21 -8.46 -15.55 -7.20
CA GLN A 21 -8.51 -15.23 -5.78
C GLN A 21 -9.92 -15.44 -5.21
N SER A 22 -10.93 -14.93 -5.90
CA SER A 22 -12.33 -15.14 -5.58
C SER A 22 -12.67 -16.63 -5.50
N TYR A 23 -12.39 -17.40 -6.54
CA TYR A 23 -12.72 -18.82 -6.59
C TYR A 23 -12.14 -19.60 -5.39
N LEU A 24 -10.89 -19.31 -5.03
CA LEU A 24 -10.24 -19.93 -3.87
C LEU A 24 -10.88 -19.51 -2.53
N MET A 25 -11.33 -18.27 -2.36
CA MET A 25 -12.05 -17.86 -1.14
C MET A 25 -13.34 -18.63 -0.94
N MET A 26 -14.04 -19.02 -2.01
CA MET A 26 -15.33 -19.70 -1.89
C MET A 26 -15.20 -21.10 -1.33
N ASN A 27 -14.02 -21.72 -1.41
CA ASN A 27 -13.75 -22.99 -0.73
C ASN A 27 -13.76 -22.85 0.80
N LYS A 28 -13.47 -21.67 1.34
CA LYS A 28 -13.53 -21.41 2.78
C LYS A 28 -14.97 -21.24 3.30
N TYR A 29 -15.88 -20.76 2.44
CA TYR A 29 -17.27 -20.50 2.80
C TYR A 29 -18.20 -21.71 2.59
N ASN A 30 -17.64 -22.91 2.34
CA ASN A 30 -18.39 -24.16 2.13
C ASN A 30 -19.54 -24.05 1.12
N ILE A 31 -19.40 -23.19 0.11
CA ILE A 31 -20.35 -23.17 -1.02
C ILE A 31 -20.09 -24.47 -1.79
N GLU A 32 -21.01 -25.42 -1.79
CA GLU A 32 -20.77 -26.75 -2.37
C GLU A 32 -20.97 -26.77 -3.89
N LEU A 33 -21.85 -25.91 -4.43
CA LEU A 33 -22.11 -25.86 -5.87
C LEU A 33 -20.98 -25.20 -6.65
N PHE A 34 -20.35 -25.97 -7.54
CA PHE A 34 -19.33 -25.48 -8.48
C PHE A 34 -19.83 -24.34 -9.38
N LYS A 35 -21.08 -24.43 -9.84
CA LYS A 35 -21.69 -23.40 -10.70
C LYS A 35 -21.75 -22.06 -9.96
N ASP A 36 -22.18 -22.07 -8.71
CA ASP A 36 -22.34 -20.86 -7.90
C ASP A 36 -20.98 -20.19 -7.63
N LYS A 37 -19.92 -20.98 -7.40
CA LYS A 37 -18.55 -20.44 -7.25
C LYS A 37 -18.08 -19.68 -8.47
N ILE A 38 -18.36 -20.19 -9.67
CA ILE A 38 -17.95 -19.56 -10.93
C ILE A 38 -18.75 -18.29 -11.17
N TYR A 39 -20.08 -18.32 -10.95
CA TYR A 39 -20.92 -17.13 -11.09
C TYR A 39 -20.50 -16.02 -10.12
N ILE A 40 -20.35 -16.35 -8.83
CA ILE A 40 -19.89 -15.41 -7.81
C ILE A 40 -18.51 -14.84 -8.20
N SER A 41 -17.59 -15.69 -8.65
CA SER A 41 -16.26 -15.22 -9.07
C SER A 41 -16.27 -14.30 -10.28
N PHE A 42 -17.19 -14.53 -11.21
CA PHE A 42 -17.42 -13.64 -12.33
C PHE A 42 -17.97 -12.28 -11.87
N PHE A 43 -18.93 -12.27 -10.93
CA PHE A 43 -19.45 -11.02 -10.37
C PHE A 43 -18.38 -10.23 -9.60
N LEU A 44 -17.57 -10.90 -8.77
CA LEU A 44 -16.46 -10.23 -8.06
C LEU A 44 -15.44 -9.66 -9.05
N ALA A 45 -15.06 -10.43 -10.07
CA ALA A 45 -14.13 -9.96 -11.09
C ALA A 45 -14.70 -8.78 -11.90
N THR A 46 -16.00 -8.79 -12.19
CA THR A 46 -16.69 -7.65 -12.81
C THR A 46 -16.59 -6.41 -11.90
N GLY A 47 -16.81 -6.57 -10.59
CA GLY A 47 -16.61 -5.49 -9.60
C GLY A 47 -15.18 -4.95 -9.58
N THR A 48 -14.16 -5.81 -9.71
CA THR A 48 -12.76 -5.38 -9.82
C THR A 48 -12.48 -4.63 -11.12
N ALA A 49 -13.05 -5.06 -12.25
CA ALA A 49 -12.91 -4.38 -13.53
C ALA A 49 -13.53 -2.97 -13.49
N ILE A 50 -14.71 -2.84 -12.86
CA ILE A 50 -15.36 -1.55 -12.60
C ILE A 50 -14.47 -0.67 -11.71
N SER A 51 -13.85 -1.24 -10.69
CA SER A 51 -12.95 -0.51 -9.77
C SER A 51 -11.69 0.00 -10.48
N ILE A 52 -11.08 -0.82 -11.34
CA ILE A 52 -9.93 -0.41 -12.16
C ILE A 52 -10.35 0.74 -13.09
N TRP A 53 -11.49 0.60 -13.78
CA TRP A 53 -12.02 1.64 -14.66
C TRP A 53 -12.29 2.95 -13.92
N LEU A 54 -12.89 2.87 -12.72
CA LEU A 54 -13.12 4.03 -11.87
C LEU A 54 -11.81 4.70 -11.44
N SER A 55 -10.79 3.90 -11.12
CA SER A 55 -9.46 4.40 -10.77
C SER A 55 -8.83 5.21 -11.92
N ASP A 56 -9.06 4.78 -13.16
CA ASP A 56 -8.57 5.50 -14.33
C ASP A 56 -9.32 6.79 -14.57
N LEU A 57 -10.64 6.79 -14.38
CA LEU A 57 -11.44 8.01 -14.48
C LEU A 57 -11.00 9.07 -13.47
N ILE A 58 -10.72 8.66 -12.23
CA ILE A 58 -10.20 9.58 -11.20
C ILE A 58 -8.85 10.14 -11.62
N THR A 59 -7.97 9.29 -12.15
CA THR A 59 -6.64 9.70 -12.63
C THR A 59 -6.76 10.65 -13.83
N ALA A 60 -7.68 10.39 -14.76
CA ALA A 60 -7.94 11.22 -15.93
C ALA A 60 -8.52 12.60 -15.58
N LYS A 61 -9.27 12.70 -14.48
CA LYS A 61 -9.76 13.97 -13.94
C LYS A 61 -8.68 14.79 -13.20
N GLY A 62 -7.47 14.26 -13.06
CA GLY A 62 -6.32 15.00 -12.52
C GLY A 62 -6.26 15.11 -10.99
N ILE A 63 -7.07 14.35 -10.24
CA ILE A 63 -7.14 14.43 -8.76
C ILE A 63 -6.00 13.62 -8.09
N GLY A 64 -4.87 13.41 -8.77
CA GLY A 64 -3.78 12.53 -8.32
C GLY A 64 -3.89 11.11 -8.88
N ASN A 65 -3.32 10.12 -8.17
CA ASN A 65 -3.37 8.70 -8.60
C ASN A 65 -4.67 8.04 -8.11
N GLY A 66 -5.55 7.67 -9.05
CA GLY A 66 -6.87 7.15 -8.73
C GLY A 66 -6.83 5.79 -8.00
N THR A 67 -5.81 4.96 -8.25
CA THR A 67 -5.66 3.69 -7.52
C THR A 67 -5.40 3.91 -6.04
N SER A 68 -4.51 4.84 -5.67
CA SER A 68 -4.23 5.16 -4.27
C SER A 68 -5.44 5.80 -3.57
N ILE A 69 -6.23 6.60 -4.30
CA ILE A 69 -7.43 7.24 -3.75
C ILE A 69 -8.49 6.18 -3.43
N LEU A 70 -8.71 5.22 -4.34
CA LEU A 70 -9.63 4.12 -4.06
C LEU A 70 -9.21 3.29 -2.85
N ILE A 71 -7.91 2.98 -2.71
CA ILE A 71 -7.39 2.28 -1.53
C ILE A 71 -7.64 3.10 -0.26
N MET A 72 -7.36 4.41 -0.29
CA MET A 72 -7.61 5.32 0.83
C MET A 72 -9.08 5.35 1.23
N VAL A 73 -9.99 5.47 0.27
CA VAL A 73 -11.44 5.44 0.53
C VAL A 73 -11.86 4.11 1.12
N GLY A 74 -11.33 2.99 0.61
CA GLY A 74 -11.58 1.66 1.19
C GLY A 74 -11.18 1.57 2.67
N MET A 75 -10.01 2.12 3.02
CA MET A 75 -9.53 2.16 4.40
C MET A 75 -10.33 3.10 5.31
N SER A 76 -10.99 4.13 4.76
CA SER A 76 -11.73 5.12 5.55
C SER A 76 -12.85 4.53 6.42
N SER A 77 -13.46 3.43 5.98
CA SER A 77 -14.48 2.71 6.76
C SER A 77 -13.94 2.19 8.10
N GLY A 78 -12.72 1.68 8.12
CA GLY A 78 -12.05 1.21 9.34
C GLY A 78 -11.71 2.37 10.29
N VAL A 79 -11.40 3.54 9.73
CA VAL A 79 -11.05 4.73 10.53
C VAL A 79 -12.22 5.15 11.43
N ILE A 80 -13.46 5.10 10.93
CA ILE A 80 -14.65 5.45 11.72
C ILE A 80 -14.77 4.55 12.96
N ASN A 81 -14.61 3.24 12.78
CA ASN A 81 -14.66 2.29 13.90
C ASN A 81 -13.50 2.51 14.89
N THR A 82 -12.32 2.93 14.43
CA THR A 82 -11.21 3.28 15.33
C THR A 82 -11.52 4.52 16.18
N PHE A 83 -12.18 5.54 15.62
CA PHE A 83 -12.58 6.72 16.38
C PHE A 83 -13.57 6.38 17.50
N GLN A 84 -14.53 5.50 17.25
CA GLN A 84 -15.46 5.03 18.29
C GLN A 84 -14.71 4.35 19.44
N LYS A 85 -13.78 3.45 19.12
CA LYS A 85 -12.94 2.78 20.14
C LYS A 85 -12.08 3.77 20.93
N ILE A 86 -11.53 4.79 20.27
CA ILE A 86 -10.74 5.84 20.92
C ILE A 86 -11.60 6.64 21.89
N PHE A 87 -12.85 6.94 21.53
CA PHE A 87 -13.79 7.65 22.40
C PHE A 87 -14.20 6.80 23.62
N GLU A 88 -14.47 5.51 23.43
CA GLU A 88 -14.69 4.58 24.54
C GLU A 88 -13.45 4.49 25.44
N PHE A 89 -12.25 4.44 24.86
CA PHE A 89 -10.99 4.37 25.61
C PHE A 89 -10.71 5.64 26.44
N TRP A 90 -11.21 6.79 26.00
CA TRP A 90 -11.15 8.02 26.80
C TRP A 90 -11.92 7.90 28.11
N HIS A 91 -13.02 7.14 28.11
CA HIS A 91 -13.83 6.91 29.31
C HIS A 91 -13.25 5.85 30.26
N THR A 92 -12.44 4.91 29.76
CA THR A 92 -11.86 3.84 30.58
C THR A 92 -10.59 4.28 31.32
N ASP A 93 -9.59 4.82 30.61
CA ASP A 93 -8.27 5.12 31.16
C ASP A 93 -7.73 6.46 30.63
N LYS A 94 -8.16 7.58 31.23
CA LYS A 94 -7.79 8.95 30.80
C LYS A 94 -6.28 9.20 30.73
N ILE A 95 -5.50 8.64 31.65
CA ILE A 95 -4.04 8.82 31.69
C ILE A 95 -3.37 8.14 30.48
N LYS A 96 -3.74 6.88 30.19
CA LYS A 96 -3.21 6.16 29.03
C LYS A 96 -3.66 6.78 27.72
N PHE A 97 -4.92 7.24 27.65
CA PHE A 97 -5.43 7.98 26.50
C PHE A 97 -4.57 9.20 26.21
N PHE A 98 -4.30 10.03 27.22
CA PHE A 98 -3.52 11.26 27.02
C PHE A 98 -2.07 10.95 26.60
N SER A 99 -1.46 9.91 27.16
CA SER A 99 -0.14 9.44 26.73
C SER A 99 -0.12 8.99 25.27
N LEU A 100 -1.12 8.20 24.84
CA LEU A 100 -1.25 7.75 23.45
C LEU A 100 -1.52 8.92 22.50
N PHE A 101 -2.35 9.87 22.91
CA PHE A 101 -2.64 11.07 22.15
C PHE A 101 -1.39 11.92 21.91
N LEU A 102 -0.57 12.17 22.96
CA LEU A 102 0.71 12.87 22.80
C LEU A 102 1.66 12.14 21.86
N LEU A 103 1.74 10.81 21.99
CA LEU A 103 2.60 9.99 21.14
C LEU A 103 2.17 10.07 19.66
N LEU A 104 0.86 10.00 19.39
CA LEU A 104 0.33 10.13 18.03
C LEU A 104 0.60 11.51 17.45
N LEU A 105 0.42 12.56 18.26
CA LEU A 105 0.68 13.95 17.87
C LEU A 105 2.18 14.16 17.58
N PHE A 106 3.07 13.59 18.40
CA PHE A 106 4.51 13.60 18.15
C PHE A 106 4.89 12.91 16.83
N ILE A 107 4.32 11.72 16.55
CA ILE A 107 4.56 10.99 15.31
C ILE A 107 4.05 11.78 14.10
N LEU A 108 2.89 12.43 14.21
CA LEU A 108 2.31 13.24 13.15
C LEU A 108 3.23 14.44 12.83
N ILE A 109 3.67 15.19 13.85
CA ILE A 109 4.59 16.31 13.68
C ILE A 109 5.91 15.84 13.05
N SER A 110 6.49 14.77 13.58
CA SER A 110 7.73 14.19 13.05
C SER A 110 7.60 13.83 11.56
N THR A 111 6.48 13.20 11.19
CA THR A 111 6.19 12.83 9.79
C THR A 111 6.07 14.06 8.89
N VAL A 112 5.40 15.13 9.34
CA VAL A 112 5.27 16.38 8.59
C VAL A 112 6.63 17.06 8.39
N ILE A 113 7.46 17.09 9.43
CA ILE A 113 8.82 17.66 9.34
C ILE A 113 9.65 16.90 8.30
N ILE A 114 9.64 15.56 8.36
CA ILE A 114 10.37 14.71 7.41
C ILE A 114 9.83 14.89 5.99
N TYR A 115 8.52 15.04 5.84
CA TYR A 115 7.89 15.26 4.53
C TYR A 115 8.29 16.60 3.90
N LEU A 116 8.44 17.66 4.70
CA LEU A 116 8.87 18.98 4.23
C LEU A 116 10.38 19.09 4.03
N ALA A 117 11.16 18.16 4.58
CA ALA A 117 12.61 18.18 4.48
C ALA A 117 13.07 17.94 3.02
N THR A 118 13.88 18.87 2.52
CA THR A 118 14.48 18.82 1.18
C THR A 118 15.98 18.97 1.28
N PHE A 119 16.72 18.07 0.63
CA PHE A 119 18.15 18.19 0.44
C PHE A 119 18.42 19.19 -0.70
N LYS A 120 19.29 20.17 -0.47
CA LYS A 120 19.63 21.19 -1.46
C LYS A 120 20.98 20.88 -2.08
N ILE A 121 21.02 20.58 -3.38
CA ILE A 121 22.28 20.38 -4.12
C ILE A 121 22.61 21.69 -4.85
N PRO A 122 23.71 22.39 -4.49
CA PRO A 122 24.09 23.63 -5.16
C PRO A 122 24.57 23.35 -6.60
N ILE A 123 24.15 24.20 -7.54
CA ILE A 123 24.54 24.15 -8.94
C ILE A 123 25.09 25.50 -9.39
N ILE A 124 26.14 25.47 -10.20
CA ILE A 124 26.77 26.67 -10.77
C ILE A 124 26.39 26.71 -12.25
N TYR A 125 25.58 27.70 -12.65
CA TYR A 125 25.26 27.91 -14.06
C TYR A 125 26.39 28.69 -14.75
N PRO A 126 26.96 28.18 -15.86
CA PRO A 126 28.15 28.76 -16.48
C PRO A 126 27.94 30.14 -17.14
N ASN A 127 26.70 30.59 -17.38
CA ASN A 127 26.40 31.75 -18.23
C ASN A 127 25.72 32.95 -17.55
N LYS A 128 25.74 33.05 -16.21
CA LYS A 128 25.31 34.29 -15.54
C LYS A 128 26.34 34.71 -14.49
N GLN A 129 26.85 35.93 -14.62
CA GLN A 129 27.57 36.67 -13.57
C GLN A 129 26.62 37.04 -12.41
N SER A 130 25.89 36.07 -11.88
CA SER A 130 24.98 36.26 -10.77
C SER A 130 25.42 35.35 -9.63
N GLN A 131 25.91 35.96 -8.55
CA GLN A 131 26.20 35.39 -7.23
C GLN A 131 24.93 34.86 -6.51
N VAL A 132 23.99 34.27 -7.25
CA VAL A 132 22.79 33.66 -6.67
C VAL A 132 23.05 32.16 -6.61
N GLU A 133 23.16 31.63 -5.39
CA GLU A 133 23.25 30.19 -5.13
C GLU A 133 21.99 29.51 -5.68
N ASN A 134 22.11 28.90 -6.86
CA ASN A 134 21.05 28.07 -7.40
C ASN A 134 21.20 26.67 -6.80
N TYR A 135 20.09 26.05 -6.41
CA TYR A 135 20.09 24.68 -5.90
C TYR A 135 18.93 23.89 -6.48
N ILE A 136 19.17 22.60 -6.67
CA ILE A 136 18.12 21.63 -6.99
C ILE A 136 17.61 21.06 -5.67
N PRO A 137 16.33 21.29 -5.29
CA PRO A 137 15.76 20.68 -4.11
C PRO A 137 15.38 19.22 -4.40
N LEU A 138 16.05 18.28 -3.74
CA LEU A 138 15.68 16.87 -3.74
C LEU A 138 14.89 16.55 -2.47
N LYS A 139 13.67 16.03 -2.61
CA LYS A 139 12.88 15.55 -1.47
C LYS A 139 13.50 14.27 -0.92
N ILE A 140 13.48 14.10 0.40
CA ILE A 140 14.01 12.88 1.05
C ILE A 140 13.14 11.66 0.72
N ASN A 141 11.82 11.83 0.63
CA ASN A 141 10.90 10.78 0.21
C ASN A 141 10.29 11.10 -1.17
N VAL A 142 11.01 10.70 -2.22
CA VAL A 142 10.54 10.85 -3.62
C VAL A 142 9.46 9.81 -3.96
N SER A 143 9.37 8.72 -3.19
CA SER A 143 8.53 7.57 -3.50
C SER A 143 7.07 7.72 -3.05
N GLY A 144 6.79 8.67 -2.15
CA GLY A 144 5.44 8.95 -1.67
C GLY A 144 4.84 7.73 -0.95
N VAL A 145 3.63 7.34 -1.38
CA VAL A 145 2.83 6.26 -0.74
C VAL A 145 3.05 4.90 -1.41
N LEU A 146 3.78 4.83 -2.52
CA LEU A 146 3.99 3.58 -3.26
C LEU A 146 4.65 2.46 -2.44
N PRO A 147 5.69 2.71 -1.61
CA PRO A 147 6.37 1.65 -0.87
C PRO A 147 5.46 0.90 0.08
N ILE A 148 4.67 1.64 0.88
CA ILE A 148 3.76 1.04 1.86
C ILE A 148 2.65 0.25 1.17
N ILE A 149 2.17 0.71 0.01
CA ILE A 149 1.18 -0.04 -0.79
C ILE A 149 1.79 -1.36 -1.25
N LEU A 150 3.00 -1.36 -1.83
CA LEU A 150 3.67 -2.59 -2.29
C LEU A 150 3.91 -3.58 -1.16
N THR A 151 4.33 -3.11 0.02
CA THR A 151 4.51 -3.96 1.20
C THR A 151 3.19 -4.60 1.62
N SER A 152 2.13 -3.80 1.75
CA SER A 152 0.82 -4.29 2.22
C SER A 152 0.15 -5.25 1.24
N THR A 153 0.25 -5.00 -0.08
CA THR A 153 -0.31 -5.90 -1.10
C THR A 153 0.47 -7.21 -1.17
N LEU A 154 1.80 -7.17 -1.02
CA LEU A 154 2.64 -8.37 -0.98
C LEU A 154 2.35 -9.21 0.27
N GLN A 155 2.21 -8.58 1.43
CA GLN A 155 1.79 -9.27 2.66
C GLN A 155 0.41 -9.91 2.49
N ALA A 156 -0.57 -9.16 1.98
CA ALA A 156 -1.93 -9.66 1.72
C ALA A 156 -1.92 -10.84 0.73
N PHE A 157 -1.09 -10.77 -0.31
CA PHE A 157 -0.89 -11.84 -1.28
C PHE A 157 -0.39 -13.11 -0.60
N PHE A 158 0.71 -13.05 0.18
CA PHE A 158 1.21 -14.25 0.87
C PHE A 158 0.20 -14.82 1.87
N MET A 159 -0.42 -13.97 2.69
CA MET A 159 -1.46 -14.38 3.65
C MET A 159 -2.63 -15.06 2.94
N PHE A 160 -3.02 -14.56 1.77
CA PHE A 160 -4.08 -15.15 0.97
C PHE A 160 -3.73 -16.56 0.51
N PHE A 161 -2.54 -16.78 -0.06
CA PHE A 161 -2.13 -18.09 -0.55
C PHE A 161 -2.00 -19.12 0.58
N ILE A 162 -1.38 -18.75 1.70
CA ILE A 162 -1.19 -19.65 2.84
C ILE A 162 -2.53 -20.08 3.45
N ASN A 163 -3.52 -19.18 3.47
CA ASN A 163 -4.82 -19.48 4.08
C ASN A 163 -5.79 -20.24 3.18
N ASN A 164 -5.69 -20.08 1.86
CA ASN A 164 -6.70 -20.59 0.93
C ASN A 164 -6.23 -21.77 0.07
N ILE A 165 -4.94 -22.10 0.08
CA ILE A 165 -4.41 -23.28 -0.63
C ILE A 165 -4.35 -24.48 0.32
N PRO A 166 -4.99 -25.61 -0.01
CA PRO A 166 -5.11 -26.77 0.88
C PRO A 166 -3.77 -27.44 1.18
N PHE A 167 -2.75 -27.26 0.34
CA PHE A 167 -1.39 -27.71 0.60
C PHE A 167 -0.83 -27.15 1.91
N PHE A 168 -1.01 -25.84 2.16
CA PHE A 168 -0.47 -25.20 3.35
C PHE A 168 -1.21 -25.62 4.63
N ASN A 169 -2.48 -26.01 4.54
CA ASN A 169 -3.26 -26.49 5.68
C ASN A 169 -2.72 -27.79 6.29
N LYS A 170 -1.92 -28.55 5.54
CA LYS A 170 -1.32 -29.81 6.01
C LYS A 170 0.04 -29.61 6.69
N LEU A 171 0.58 -28.39 6.68
CA LEU A 171 1.90 -28.10 7.26
C LEU A 171 1.76 -27.74 8.74
N SER A 172 2.45 -28.46 9.61
CA SER A 172 2.47 -28.19 11.06
C SER A 172 3.06 -26.82 11.42
N TYR A 173 3.80 -26.18 10.51
CA TYR A 173 4.42 -24.87 10.71
C TYR A 173 3.63 -23.71 10.08
N LYS A 174 2.45 -23.97 9.52
CA LYS A 174 1.62 -22.95 8.87
C LYS A 174 1.41 -21.72 9.76
N ASP A 175 1.05 -21.95 11.03
CA ASP A 175 0.73 -20.86 11.96
C ASP A 175 1.97 -20.01 12.27
N LYS A 176 3.15 -20.62 12.39
CA LYS A 176 4.42 -19.89 12.55
C LYS A 176 4.74 -19.01 11.35
N ILE A 177 4.43 -19.48 10.13
CA ILE A 177 4.63 -18.70 8.91
C ILE A 177 3.65 -17.52 8.85
N ILE A 178 2.39 -17.75 9.22
CA ILE A 178 1.37 -16.69 9.30
C ILE A 178 1.79 -15.65 10.34
N ASP A 179 2.23 -16.08 11.51
CA ASP A 179 2.67 -15.21 12.59
C ASP A 179 3.83 -14.32 12.17
N PHE A 180 4.79 -14.88 11.41
CA PHE A 180 5.93 -14.13 10.87
C PHE A 180 5.52 -13.08 9.81
N ILE A 181 4.48 -13.36 9.02
CA ILE A 181 3.99 -12.44 7.99
C ILE A 181 3.01 -11.41 8.59
N SER A 182 2.34 -11.75 9.68
CA SER A 182 1.33 -10.92 10.33
C SER A 182 1.93 -9.75 11.12
N ILE A 183 1.19 -8.65 11.23
CA ILE A 183 1.58 -7.49 12.07
C ILE A 183 1.23 -7.73 13.55
N SER A 184 0.55 -8.83 13.88
CA SER A 184 0.16 -9.16 15.26
C SER A 184 1.32 -9.59 16.15
N THR A 185 2.43 -10.07 15.58
CA THR A 185 3.60 -10.50 16.34
C THR A 185 4.74 -9.50 16.25
N SER A 186 5.56 -9.42 17.30
CA SER A 186 6.73 -8.52 17.34
C SER A 186 7.72 -8.80 16.20
N LEU A 187 7.96 -10.08 15.90
CA LEU A 187 8.81 -10.51 14.78
C LEU A 187 8.23 -10.07 13.43
N GLY A 188 6.93 -10.20 13.23
CA GLY A 188 6.29 -9.81 11.98
C GLY A 188 6.27 -8.30 11.76
N ILE A 189 6.18 -7.49 12.83
CA ILE A 189 6.34 -6.02 12.73
C ILE A 189 7.75 -5.66 12.22
N ILE A 190 8.79 -6.29 12.78
CA ILE A 190 10.18 -6.04 12.37
C ILE A 190 10.36 -6.41 10.89
N PHE A 191 9.84 -7.56 10.48
CA PHE A 191 9.87 -7.98 9.08
C PHE A 191 9.13 -7.00 8.17
N PHE A 192 7.93 -6.55 8.57
CA PHE A 192 7.14 -5.58 7.81
C PHE A 192 7.84 -4.23 7.65
N VAL A 193 8.46 -3.71 8.73
CA VAL A 193 9.25 -2.47 8.68
C VAL A 193 10.46 -2.61 7.76
N CYS A 194 11.19 -3.73 7.85
CA CYS A 194 12.30 -4.03 6.95
C CYS A 194 11.86 -4.01 5.48
N LEU A 195 10.69 -4.58 5.21
CA LEU A 195 10.12 -4.69 3.87
C LEU A 195 9.65 -3.31 3.32
N ILE A 196 9.14 -2.43 4.19
CA ILE A 196 8.89 -1.01 3.85
C ILE A 196 10.19 -0.30 3.48
N ILE A 197 11.25 -0.43 4.29
CA ILE A 197 12.54 0.22 4.02
C ILE A 197 13.10 -0.26 2.68
N PHE A 198 13.06 -1.57 2.44
CA PHE A 198 13.50 -2.19 1.20
C PHE A 198 12.74 -1.63 -0.02
N PHE A 199 11.40 -1.63 0.02
CA PHE A 199 10.63 -1.09 -1.10
C PHE A 199 10.77 0.42 -1.25
N SER A 200 10.95 1.16 -0.15
CA SER A 200 11.19 2.60 -0.19
C SER A 200 12.49 2.91 -0.92
N PHE A 201 13.56 2.17 -0.64
CA PHE A 201 14.83 2.30 -1.35
C PHE A 201 14.69 1.92 -2.83
N LEU A 202 14.09 0.77 -3.12
CA LEU A 202 13.92 0.27 -4.48
C LEU A 202 13.14 1.25 -5.36
N THR A 203 12.04 1.78 -4.84
CA THR A 203 11.20 2.73 -5.57
C THR A 203 11.85 4.10 -5.71
N SER A 204 12.58 4.57 -4.69
CA SER A 204 13.37 5.80 -4.81
C SER A 204 14.42 5.66 -5.91
N PHE A 205 15.11 4.52 -6.00
CA PHE A 205 16.09 4.26 -7.05
C PHE A 205 15.47 4.17 -8.45
N LEU A 206 14.29 3.57 -8.58
CA LEU A 206 13.60 3.49 -9.89
C LEU A 206 13.04 4.84 -10.37
N ILE A 207 12.61 5.71 -9.45
CA ILE A 207 12.04 7.02 -9.78
C ILE A 207 13.15 8.05 -10.05
N VAL A 208 14.22 8.03 -9.24
CA VAL A 208 15.37 8.92 -9.39
C VAL A 208 16.31 8.31 -10.41
N ASN A 209 16.02 8.56 -11.68
CA ASN A 209 16.86 8.13 -12.79
C ASN A 209 18.06 9.10 -12.90
N ILE A 210 19.27 8.68 -12.51
CA ILE A 210 20.47 9.53 -12.52
C ILE A 210 20.74 10.14 -13.91
N HIS A 211 20.38 9.42 -14.98
CA HIS A 211 20.61 9.85 -16.36
C HIS A 211 19.71 11.01 -16.82
N ASP A 212 18.59 11.26 -16.13
CA ASP A 212 17.73 12.42 -16.40
C ASP A 212 18.17 13.68 -15.62
N ILE A 213 19.15 13.52 -14.70
CA ILE A 213 19.64 14.57 -13.79
C ILE A 213 21.07 15.03 -14.18
N SER A 214 21.83 14.21 -14.91
CA SER A 214 23.15 14.54 -15.48
C SER A 214 23.05 15.22 -16.84
#